data_AF-A0A3M6JVS3-F1
#
_entry.id   AF-A0A3M6JVS3-F1
#
_cell.length_a   1.000
_cell.length_b   1.000
_cell.length_c   1.000
_cell.angle_alpha   90.00
_cell.angle_beta   90.00
_cell.angle_gamma   90.00
#
_symmetry.space_group_name_H-M   'P 1'
#
loop_
_entity.id
_entity.type
_entity.pdbx_description
1 polymer ?
#
loop_
_entity_poly.entity_id
_entity_poly.type
_entity_poly.pdbx_seq_one_letter_code
_entity_poly.pdbx_strand_id
1 'polypeptide(L)'
;LYIQEYAAGVLAYLTFFYSPLKEELEFYGVDQRHESDIEGLGRIPAEQQMKSNKVPSFNVIGNSPLVLRESLLDEVYTMGENFVEASKRIVAPGMNGPFCIEGVYDENAQFTSFEFSARIVAGSNIYMDGSPYYNLLFNETMSMGKRIAREVKTAAETNQLDKVTT
;
A
#
# COMPACT_ATOMS: atom_id res chain seq x y z
N LEU A 1 9.57 21.09 -12.04
CA LEU A 1 9.40 21.07 -10.57
C LEU A 1 7.93 20.82 -10.29
N TYR A 2 7.61 19.85 -9.44
CA TYR A 2 6.27 19.67 -8.89
C TYR A 2 6.31 20.22 -7.46
N ILE A 3 5.26 20.93 -7.05
CA ILE A 3 5.16 21.55 -5.72
C ILE A 3 3.82 21.12 -5.15
N GLN A 4 3.86 20.55 -3.95
CA GLN A 4 2.69 20.14 -3.18
C GLN A 4 2.79 20.71 -1.76
N GLU A 5 1.68 20.65 -1.04
CA GLU A 5 1.66 20.82 0.41
C GLU A 5 2.40 19.67 1.10
N TYR A 6 3.04 19.96 2.25
CA TYR A 6 3.73 18.95 3.04
C TYR A 6 2.77 18.32 4.04
N ALA A 7 2.28 17.12 3.75
CA ALA A 7 1.49 16.34 4.69
C ALA A 7 2.39 15.84 5.84
N ALA A 8 2.18 16.37 7.05
CA ALA A 8 2.91 15.97 8.25
C ALA A 8 2.14 14.88 9.01
N GLY A 9 2.84 13.86 9.52
CA GLY A 9 2.21 12.77 10.26
C GLY A 9 2.95 11.44 10.15
N VAL A 10 2.22 10.33 10.29
CA VAL A 10 2.74 8.96 10.18
C VAL A 10 2.55 8.43 8.77
N LEU A 11 3.64 8.03 8.10
CA LEU A 11 3.61 7.37 6.80
C LEU A 11 2.92 6.00 6.89
N ALA A 12 1.99 5.74 5.97
CA ALA A 12 1.27 4.47 5.88
C ALA A 12 1.04 4.08 4.41
N TYR A 13 1.49 2.88 4.05
CA TYR A 13 1.42 2.32 2.70
C TYR A 13 0.32 1.26 2.63
N LEU A 14 -0.88 1.67 2.22
CA LEU A 14 -2.10 0.87 2.26
C LEU A 14 -2.16 -0.09 1.06
N THR A 15 -1.78 -1.35 1.28
CA THR A 15 -1.74 -2.37 0.21
C THR A 15 -3.06 -3.13 0.13
N PHE A 16 -3.57 -3.29 -1.09
CA PHE A 16 -4.84 -3.95 -1.42
C PHE A 16 -4.65 -5.01 -2.52
N PHE A 17 -5.66 -5.85 -2.69
CA PHE A 17 -5.87 -6.69 -3.87
C PHE A 17 -7.33 -6.61 -4.32
N TYR A 18 -7.59 -6.26 -5.58
CA TYR A 18 -8.94 -6.36 -6.15
C TYR A 18 -9.07 -7.63 -6.98
N SER A 19 -10.08 -8.46 -6.70
CA SER A 19 -10.38 -9.70 -7.41
C SER A 19 -11.43 -9.47 -8.49
N PRO A 20 -11.08 -9.36 -9.80
CA PRO A 20 -12.07 -9.25 -10.87
C PRO A 20 -12.83 -10.57 -11.11
N LEU A 21 -12.40 -11.68 -10.50
CA LEU A 21 -13.15 -12.94 -10.53
C LEU A 21 -14.33 -12.96 -9.54
N LYS A 22 -14.20 -12.29 -8.39
CA LYS A 22 -15.23 -12.16 -7.34
C LYS A 22 -15.96 -10.82 -7.34
N GLU A 23 -15.36 -9.81 -7.97
CA GLU A 23 -15.69 -8.37 -7.84
C GLU A 23 -15.51 -7.83 -6.40
N GLU A 24 -14.56 -8.41 -5.66
CA GLU A 24 -14.27 -8.15 -4.24
C GLU A 24 -12.95 -7.36 -4.04
N LEU A 25 -12.94 -6.39 -3.13
CA LEU A 25 -11.73 -5.72 -2.63
C LEU A 25 -11.25 -6.39 -1.35
N GLU A 26 -9.97 -6.74 -1.30
CA GLU A 26 -9.32 -7.35 -0.14
C GLU A 26 -8.21 -6.42 0.39
N PHE A 27 -8.27 -5.98 1.64
CA PHE A 27 -7.16 -5.24 2.26
C PHE A 27 -6.04 -6.21 2.67
N TYR A 28 -4.86 -6.07 2.06
CA TYR A 28 -3.69 -6.90 2.39
C TYR A 28 -3.02 -6.43 3.68
N GLY A 29 -2.99 -5.13 3.93
CA GLY A 29 -2.40 -4.56 5.14
C GLY A 29 -1.60 -3.30 4.86
N VAL A 30 -0.84 -2.89 5.87
CA VAL A 30 -0.06 -1.64 5.85
C VAL A 30 1.39 -1.88 6.25
N ASP A 31 2.30 -1.21 5.58
CA ASP A 31 3.70 -1.10 5.97
C ASP A 31 4.14 0.36 6.10
N GLN A 32 5.37 0.56 6.58
CA GLN A 32 6.07 1.84 6.57
C GLN A 32 7.40 1.68 5.82
N ARG A 33 7.61 2.42 4.72
CA ARG A 33 8.91 2.53 4.04
C ARG A 33 9.97 3.13 4.98
N HIS A 34 11.18 2.60 4.92
CA HIS A 34 12.39 3.13 5.56
C HIS A 34 13.28 3.79 4.52
N GLU A 35 13.68 5.04 4.75
CA GLU A 35 14.18 5.94 3.71
C GLU A 35 15.45 6.68 4.15
N SER A 36 16.45 6.68 3.27
CA SER A 36 17.78 7.23 3.56
C SER A 36 18.05 8.53 2.78
N ASP A 37 18.55 9.59 3.41
CA ASP A 37 18.97 9.71 4.82
C ASP A 37 17.95 10.40 5.75
N ILE A 38 16.72 10.65 5.31
CA ILE A 38 15.69 11.38 6.08
C ILE A 38 15.44 10.79 7.47
N GLU A 39 15.29 9.47 7.63
CA GLU A 39 15.10 8.84 8.95
C GLU A 39 16.35 8.95 9.85
N GLY A 40 17.53 9.05 9.24
CA GLY A 40 18.80 9.26 9.94
C GLY A 40 18.87 10.63 10.62
N LEU A 41 18.18 11.64 10.07
CA LEU A 41 18.19 13.01 10.60
C LEU A 41 17.65 13.09 12.02
N GLY A 42 16.57 12.36 12.33
CA GLY A 42 15.97 12.29 13.67
C GLY A 42 16.90 11.71 14.76
N ARG A 43 18.01 11.08 14.37
CA ARG A 43 19.04 10.55 15.28
C ARG A 43 20.15 11.57 15.60
N ILE A 44 20.14 12.73 14.96
CA ILE A 44 21.14 13.79 15.09
C ILE A 44 20.56 14.92 15.96
N PRO A 45 21.22 15.37 17.05
CA PRO A 45 20.74 16.50 17.85
C PRO A 45 20.59 17.78 17.01
N ALA A 46 19.53 18.56 17.24
CA ALA A 46 19.20 19.74 16.43
C ALA A 46 20.36 20.74 16.28
N GLU A 47 21.14 20.98 17.34
CA GLU A 47 22.34 21.84 17.29
C GLU A 47 23.40 21.40 16.28
N GLN A 48 23.43 20.11 15.91
CA GLN A 48 24.32 19.57 14.90
C GLN A 48 23.65 19.54 13.51
N GLN A 49 22.34 19.32 13.44
CA GLN A 49 21.57 19.47 12.20
C GLN A 49 21.69 20.89 11.63
N MET A 50 21.58 21.92 12.47
CA MET A 50 21.71 23.34 12.10
C MET A 50 23.11 23.74 11.56
N LYS A 51 24.09 22.84 11.58
CA LYS A 51 25.44 23.01 11.00
C LYS A 51 25.60 22.30 9.64
N SER A 52 24.57 21.59 9.20
CA SER A 52 24.55 20.84 7.94
C SER A 52 23.83 21.62 6.84
N ASN A 53 24.47 21.72 5.67
CA ASN A 53 23.84 22.21 4.44
C ASN A 53 23.30 21.06 3.56
N LYS A 54 23.23 19.83 4.09
CA LYS A 54 22.72 18.68 3.34
C LYS A 54 21.20 18.67 3.32
N VAL A 55 20.62 18.72 2.12
CA VAL A 55 19.20 18.41 1.90
C VAL A 55 18.99 16.88 2.06
N PRO A 56 18.05 16.42 2.89
CA PRO A 56 17.79 14.99 3.07
C PRO A 56 17.31 14.30 1.79
N SER A 57 17.63 13.02 1.69
CA SER A 57 17.16 12.11 0.63
C SER A 57 16.03 11.19 1.15
N PHE A 58 15.13 10.80 0.24
CA PHE A 58 14.00 9.88 0.47
C PHE A 58 14.22 8.56 -0.30
N ASN A 59 15.46 8.05 -0.28
CA ASN A 59 15.82 6.85 -1.04
C ASN A 59 15.43 5.60 -0.23
N VAL A 60 14.41 4.87 -0.69
CA VAL A 60 13.88 3.66 -0.04
C VAL A 60 14.97 2.59 0.14
N ILE A 61 15.13 2.11 1.38
CA ILE A 61 16.10 1.08 1.79
C ILE A 61 15.40 -0.22 2.21
N GLY A 62 14.21 -0.13 2.79
CA GLY A 62 13.45 -1.28 3.29
C GLY A 62 12.06 -0.86 3.76
N ASN A 63 11.35 -1.73 4.47
CA ASN A 63 10.03 -1.44 5.03
C ASN A 63 9.87 -2.18 6.37
N SER A 64 9.00 -1.69 7.26
CA SER A 64 8.62 -2.35 8.52
C SER A 64 7.11 -2.60 8.62
N PRO A 65 6.67 -3.63 9.35
CA PRO A 65 5.26 -3.99 9.47
C PRO A 65 4.52 -3.03 10.39
N LEU A 66 3.35 -2.57 9.95
CA LEU A 66 2.45 -1.72 10.72
C LEU A 66 1.11 -2.44 10.91
N VAL A 67 0.32 -1.98 11.89
CA VAL A 67 -1.11 -2.25 11.97
C VAL A 67 -1.81 -0.92 12.28
N LEU A 68 -2.89 -0.64 11.56
CA LEU A 68 -3.71 0.54 11.83
C LEU A 68 -4.58 0.32 13.07
N ARG A 69 -4.93 1.44 13.72
CA ARG A 69 -6.07 1.49 14.64
C ARG A 69 -7.33 1.04 13.90
N GLU A 70 -8.03 0.05 14.44
CA GLU A 70 -9.16 -0.64 13.79
C GLU A 70 -10.24 0.31 13.26
N SER A 71 -10.55 1.39 14.01
CA SER A 71 -11.55 2.39 13.61
C SER A 71 -11.15 3.29 12.43
N LEU A 72 -10.01 3.06 11.78
CA LEU A 72 -9.60 3.71 10.53
C LEU A 72 -9.89 2.81 9.31
N LEU A 73 -10.18 1.53 9.51
CA LEU A 73 -10.29 0.56 8.41
C LEU A 73 -11.48 0.81 7.49
N ASP A 74 -12.57 1.41 8.00
CA ASP A 74 -13.76 1.80 7.23
C ASP A 74 -13.41 2.82 6.12
N GLU A 75 -12.58 3.81 6.46
CA GLU A 75 -12.05 4.80 5.51
C GLU A 75 -11.03 4.16 4.54
N VAL A 76 -10.22 3.21 5.01
CA VAL A 76 -9.26 2.46 4.18
C VAL A 76 -9.99 1.64 3.09
N TYR A 77 -11.04 0.90 3.45
CA TYR A 77 -11.87 0.20 2.46
C TYR A 77 -12.56 1.19 1.52
N THR A 78 -13.16 2.26 2.06
CA THR A 78 -13.78 3.34 1.26
C THR A 78 -12.80 3.94 0.24
N MET A 79 -11.53 4.18 0.60
CA MET A 79 -10.50 4.67 -0.33
C MET A 79 -10.17 3.65 -1.42
N GLY A 80 -10.00 2.37 -1.06
CA GLY A 80 -9.71 1.30 -2.02
C GLY A 80 -10.86 1.06 -3.00
N GLU A 81 -12.11 1.10 -2.53
CA GLU A 81 -13.31 0.99 -3.37
C GLU A 81 -13.44 2.18 -4.34
N ASN A 82 -13.26 3.41 -3.83
CA ASN A 82 -13.25 4.60 -4.68
C ASN A 82 -12.13 4.57 -5.73
N PHE A 83 -10.96 4.03 -5.40
CA PHE A 83 -9.85 3.84 -6.35
C PHE A 83 -10.21 2.82 -7.44
N VAL A 84 -10.75 1.66 -7.06
CA VAL A 84 -11.22 0.63 -8.01
C VAL A 84 -12.31 1.21 -8.93
N GLU A 85 -13.33 1.86 -8.39
CA GLU A 85 -14.42 2.44 -9.17
C GLU A 85 -13.97 3.63 -10.04
N ALA A 86 -13.00 4.43 -9.60
CA ALA A 86 -12.38 5.45 -10.44
C ALA A 86 -11.59 4.81 -11.60
N SER A 87 -10.80 3.76 -11.32
CA SER A 87 -10.01 3.08 -12.35
C SER A 87 -10.90 2.49 -13.46
N LYS A 88 -11.98 1.78 -13.11
CA LYS A 88 -12.97 1.22 -14.05
C LYS A 88 -13.56 2.28 -15.00
N ARG A 89 -13.78 3.51 -14.51
CA ARG A 89 -14.32 4.63 -15.31
C ARG A 89 -13.30 5.32 -16.22
N ILE A 90 -12.02 5.29 -15.87
CA ILE A 90 -10.97 6.07 -16.54
C ILE A 90 -10.13 5.21 -17.50
N VAL A 91 -9.84 3.96 -17.14
CA VAL A 91 -9.07 3.01 -17.97
C VAL A 91 -9.69 1.62 -17.84
N ALA A 92 -10.39 1.14 -18.88
CA ALA A 92 -10.93 -0.21 -18.90
C ALA A 92 -9.80 -1.27 -18.95
N PRO A 93 -9.95 -2.45 -18.29
CA PRO A 93 -11.12 -2.91 -17.53
C PRO A 93 -11.23 -2.32 -16.10
N GLY A 94 -10.25 -1.54 -15.67
CA GLY A 94 -10.05 -1.09 -14.30
C GLY A 94 -8.86 -1.80 -13.64
N MET A 95 -8.68 -1.58 -12.35
CA MET A 95 -7.66 -2.26 -11.55
C MET A 95 -7.90 -3.77 -11.51
N ASN A 96 -6.85 -4.58 -11.67
CA ASN A 96 -6.87 -6.03 -11.50
C ASN A 96 -5.71 -6.51 -10.60
N GLY A 97 -6.05 -7.14 -9.48
CA GLY A 97 -5.07 -7.62 -8.51
C GLY A 97 -4.46 -6.52 -7.64
N PRO A 98 -3.13 -6.53 -7.40
CA PRO A 98 -2.50 -5.78 -6.31
C PRO A 98 -2.34 -4.29 -6.61
N PHE A 99 -2.64 -3.44 -5.63
CA PHE A 99 -2.29 -2.01 -5.67
C PHE A 99 -1.95 -1.47 -4.27
N CYS A 100 -1.37 -0.28 -4.22
CA CYS A 100 -1.08 0.44 -2.97
C CYS A 100 -1.54 1.90 -3.08
N ILE A 101 -2.15 2.42 -2.02
CA ILE A 101 -2.42 3.85 -1.82
C ILE A 101 -1.47 4.35 -0.73
N GLU A 102 -0.70 5.39 -1.03
CA GLU A 102 0.54 5.70 -0.30
C GLU A 102 0.43 7.12 0.24
N GLY A 103 0.49 7.27 1.57
CA GLY A 103 0.04 8.49 2.24
C GLY A 103 0.50 8.65 3.68
N VAL A 104 -0.09 9.67 4.34
CA VAL A 104 0.24 10.12 5.69
C VAL A 104 -1.05 10.24 6.51
N TYR A 105 -1.05 9.71 7.74
CA TYR A 105 -2.06 10.00 8.76
C TYR A 105 -1.60 11.18 9.64
N ASP A 106 -2.40 12.25 9.71
CA ASP A 106 -2.13 13.44 10.53
C ASP A 106 -2.47 13.23 12.02
N GLU A 107 -2.33 14.27 12.85
CA GLU A 107 -2.70 14.19 14.29
C GLU A 107 -4.22 14.04 14.54
N ASN A 108 -5.05 14.33 13.54
CA ASN A 108 -6.51 14.15 13.57
C ASN A 108 -6.93 12.74 13.05
N ALA A 109 -5.95 11.93 12.62
CA ALA A 109 -6.09 10.63 11.96
C ALA A 109 -6.81 10.68 10.60
N GLN A 110 -6.73 11.80 9.87
CA GLN A 110 -7.13 11.92 8.47
C GLN A 110 -6.00 11.43 7.55
N PHE A 111 -6.33 10.69 6.49
CA PHE A 111 -5.35 10.18 5.53
C PHE A 111 -5.19 11.10 4.31
N THR A 112 -3.96 11.56 4.07
CA THR A 112 -3.60 12.31 2.85
C THR A 112 -2.68 11.45 1.97
N SER A 113 -3.13 11.11 0.76
CA SER A 113 -2.34 10.36 -0.23
C SER A 113 -1.41 11.26 -1.05
N PHE A 114 -0.24 10.75 -1.44
CA PHE A 114 0.75 11.45 -2.26
C PHE A 114 1.22 10.65 -3.49
N GLU A 115 1.39 9.32 -3.38
CA GLU A 115 1.58 8.42 -4.54
C GLU A 115 0.55 7.27 -4.51
N PHE A 116 0.44 6.55 -5.64
CA PHE A 116 -0.21 5.24 -5.66
C PHE A 116 0.56 4.32 -6.61
N SER A 117 0.59 3.03 -6.28
CA SER A 117 1.17 1.99 -7.12
C SER A 117 0.07 1.08 -7.63
N ALA A 118 -0.26 1.15 -8.93
CA ALA A 118 -1.20 0.24 -9.59
C ALA A 118 -0.57 -1.15 -9.90
N ARG A 119 0.15 -1.70 -8.91
CA ARG A 119 0.84 -3.01 -8.92
C ARG A 119 1.29 -3.36 -7.50
N ILE A 120 1.84 -4.55 -7.32
CA ILE A 120 2.56 -4.95 -6.11
C ILE A 120 3.69 -3.96 -5.73
N VAL A 121 3.89 -3.75 -4.43
CA VAL A 121 4.91 -2.88 -3.83
C VAL A 121 5.87 -3.66 -2.91
N ALA A 122 7.05 -3.09 -2.68
CA ALA A 122 8.12 -3.71 -1.88
C ALA A 122 7.72 -3.95 -0.42
N GLY A 123 6.80 -3.16 0.13
CA GLY A 123 6.21 -3.35 1.45
C GLY A 123 5.63 -4.74 1.67
N SER A 124 5.00 -5.32 0.63
CA SER A 124 4.38 -6.65 0.71
C SER A 124 5.36 -7.80 1.02
N ASN A 125 6.67 -7.59 0.83
CA ASN A 125 7.73 -8.57 1.12
C ASN A 125 7.88 -8.90 2.62
N ILE A 126 7.39 -8.06 3.53
CA ILE A 126 7.48 -8.31 4.98
C ILE A 126 6.40 -9.30 5.48
N TYR A 127 5.39 -9.58 4.65
CA TYR A 127 4.23 -10.43 4.95
C TYR A 127 4.23 -11.73 4.12
N MET A 128 5.41 -12.32 3.90
CA MET A 128 5.56 -13.54 3.07
C MET A 128 4.84 -14.77 3.64
N ASP A 129 4.65 -14.84 4.96
CA ASP A 129 3.85 -15.86 5.63
C ASP A 129 2.40 -15.41 5.93
N GLY A 130 1.96 -14.30 5.33
CA GLY A 130 0.69 -13.65 5.61
C GLY A 130 0.84 -12.36 6.42
N SER A 131 -0.23 -11.56 6.43
CA SER A 131 -0.33 -10.33 7.21
C SER A 131 -1.37 -10.48 8.33
N PRO A 132 -1.40 -9.58 9.32
CA PRO A 132 -2.45 -9.56 10.35
C PRO A 132 -3.88 -9.51 9.79
N TYR A 133 -4.05 -8.95 8.59
CA TYR A 133 -5.35 -8.80 7.92
C TYR A 133 -5.72 -10.03 7.08
N TYR A 134 -4.79 -10.54 6.26
CA TYR A 134 -5.03 -11.73 5.43
C TYR A 134 -5.19 -13.01 6.26
N ASN A 135 -4.59 -13.08 7.45
CA ASN A 135 -4.81 -14.17 8.40
C ASN A 135 -6.25 -14.23 8.96
N LEU A 136 -7.08 -13.21 8.71
CA LEU A 136 -8.53 -13.22 9.01
C LEU A 136 -9.37 -13.70 7.82
N LEU A 137 -8.84 -13.61 6.59
CA LEU A 137 -9.53 -13.97 5.34
C LEU A 137 -9.19 -15.38 4.86
N PHE A 138 -8.02 -15.89 5.22
CA PHE A 138 -7.49 -17.17 4.74
C PHE A 138 -7.03 -18.07 5.89
N ASN A 139 -7.52 -19.32 5.92
CA ASN A 139 -7.09 -20.36 6.87
C ASN A 139 -5.70 -20.96 6.53
N GLU A 140 -4.82 -20.16 5.94
CA GLU A 140 -3.47 -20.52 5.49
C GLU A 140 -2.59 -19.27 5.32
N THR A 141 -1.27 -19.43 5.39
CA THR A 141 -0.32 -18.33 5.12
C THR A 141 -0.50 -17.76 3.71
N MET A 142 -0.58 -16.44 3.56
CA MET A 142 -0.91 -15.81 2.26
C MET A 142 -0.09 -14.55 2.00
N SER A 143 1.03 -14.68 1.29
CA SER A 143 1.71 -13.53 0.68
C SER A 143 0.92 -12.96 -0.50
N MET A 144 1.18 -11.70 -0.83
CA MET A 144 0.64 -11.07 -2.03
C MET A 144 1.01 -11.85 -3.31
N GLY A 145 2.24 -12.38 -3.40
CA GLY A 145 2.65 -13.25 -4.50
C GLY A 145 1.80 -14.53 -4.61
N LYS A 146 1.50 -15.17 -3.48
CA LYS A 146 0.62 -16.35 -3.42
C LYS A 146 -0.83 -15.99 -3.78
N ARG A 147 -1.31 -14.80 -3.42
CA ARG A 147 -2.64 -14.29 -3.78
C ARG A 147 -2.79 -14.03 -5.27
N ILE A 148 -1.79 -13.42 -5.91
CA ILE A 148 -1.75 -13.22 -7.38
C ILE A 148 -1.77 -14.58 -8.09
N ALA A 149 -0.90 -15.51 -7.68
CA ALA A 149 -0.84 -16.86 -8.25
C ALA A 149 -2.16 -17.63 -8.09
N ARG A 150 -2.88 -17.43 -6.98
CA ARG A 150 -4.22 -17.98 -6.75
C ARG A 150 -5.24 -17.42 -7.73
N GLU A 151 -5.27 -16.10 -7.94
CA GLU A 151 -6.20 -15.47 -8.87
C GLU A 151 -6.00 -16.00 -10.30
N VAL A 152 -4.75 -16.03 -10.78
CA VAL A 152 -4.41 -16.56 -12.11
C VAL A 152 -4.77 -18.05 -12.23
N LYS A 153 -4.54 -18.84 -11.18
CA LYS A 153 -4.94 -20.25 -11.16
C LYS A 153 -6.47 -20.40 -11.25
N THR A 154 -7.24 -19.68 -10.44
CA THR A 154 -8.71 -19.77 -10.45
C THR A 154 -9.31 -19.22 -11.75
N ALA A 155 -8.69 -18.20 -12.36
CA ALA A 155 -9.04 -17.72 -13.69
C ALA A 155 -8.82 -18.80 -14.76
N ALA A 156 -7.70 -19.53 -14.72
CA ALA A 156 -7.46 -20.66 -15.61
C ALA A 156 -8.46 -21.82 -15.39
N GLU A 157 -8.71 -22.20 -14.14
CA GLU A 157 -9.65 -23.28 -13.77
C GLU A 157 -11.12 -22.95 -14.10
N THR A 158 -11.48 -21.66 -14.19
CA THR A 158 -12.83 -21.19 -14.56
C THR A 158 -12.94 -20.65 -15.99
N ASN A 159 -11.86 -20.71 -16.78
CA ASN A 159 -11.78 -20.15 -18.14
C ASN A 159 -12.16 -18.65 -18.22
N GLN A 160 -11.59 -17.84 -17.31
CA GLN A 160 -11.76 -16.39 -17.18
C GLN A 160 -10.39 -15.65 -17.16
N LEU A 161 -9.38 -16.14 -17.89
CA LEU A 161 -8.04 -15.52 -17.92
C LEU A 161 -8.04 -14.09 -18.50
N ASP A 162 -9.01 -13.78 -19.36
CA ASP A 162 -9.32 -12.45 -19.92
C ASP A 162 -9.68 -11.41 -18.85
N LYS A 163 -10.14 -11.82 -17.66
CA LYS A 163 -10.39 -10.90 -16.53
C LYS A 163 -9.13 -10.50 -15.76
N VAL A 164 -8.04 -11.25 -15.91
CA VAL A 164 -6.81 -11.12 -15.09
C VAL A 164 -5.53 -10.93 -15.93
N THR A 165 -5.67 -10.84 -17.25
CA THR A 165 -4.58 -10.57 -18.21
C THR A 165 -5.05 -9.59 -19.28
N THR A 166 -4.10 -8.89 -19.91
CA THR A 166 -4.31 -7.83 -20.92
C THR A 166 -3.19 -7.86 -21.94
#